data_AF-A0A3D2P7H7-F1
#
_entry.id   AF-A0A3D2P7H7-F1
#
_cell.length_a   1.000
_cell.length_b   1.000
_cell.length_c   1.000
_cell.angle_alpha   90.00
_cell.angle_beta   90.00
_cell.angle_gamma   90.00
#
_symmetry.space_group_name_H-M   'P 1'
#
loop_
_entity.id
_entity.type
_entity.pdbx_description
1 polymer ?
#
loop_
_entity_poly.entity_id
_entity_poly.type
_entity_poly.pdbx_seq_one_letter_code
_entity_poly.pdbx_strand_id
1 'polypeptide(L)'
;FCRNKINKEGKFYNLVYAKPSARHIDPVEKEPQFHLLPGSSILCFGTAGCNFRCRFCQNWHLSQRAIEEMDYYEISPQEAVEYALRKRLPTISFTYNEPT
;
A
#
# COMPACT_ATOMS: atom_id res chain seq x y z
N PHE A 1 3.59 -17.26 2.02
CA PHE A 1 2.68 -16.82 3.10
C PHE A 1 2.61 -15.29 3.10
N CYS A 2 1.45 -14.65 3.30
CA CYS A 2 1.33 -13.17 3.24
C CYS A 2 1.51 -12.44 4.58
N ARG A 3 1.22 -13.09 5.72
CA ARG A 3 1.23 -12.52 7.10
C ARG A 3 0.22 -11.39 7.37
N ASN A 4 -0.67 -11.06 6.44
CA ASN A 4 -1.61 -9.94 6.60
C ASN A 4 -3.09 -10.38 6.72
N LYS A 5 -3.35 -11.68 6.72
CA LYS A 5 -4.71 -12.25 6.76
C LYS A 5 -4.73 -13.43 7.73
N ILE A 6 -5.81 -13.55 8.50
CA ILE A 6 -6.00 -14.65 9.45
C ILE A 6 -7.43 -15.19 9.40
N ASN A 7 -7.58 -16.48 9.66
CA ASN A 7 -8.87 -17.10 9.91
C ASN A 7 -9.07 -17.20 11.44
N LYS A 8 -10.17 -16.65 11.94
CA LYS A 8 -10.62 -16.83 13.33
C LYS A 8 -11.99 -17.51 13.27
N GLU A 9 -12.07 -18.76 13.72
CA GLU A 9 -13.33 -19.53 13.84
C GLU A 9 -14.12 -19.60 12.53
N GLY A 10 -13.44 -19.79 11.40
CA GLY A 10 -14.07 -19.86 10.07
C GLY A 10 -14.29 -18.49 9.42
N LYS A 11 -14.05 -17.38 10.13
CA LYS A 11 -14.17 -16.02 9.59
C LYS A 11 -12.81 -15.45 9.21
N PHE A 12 -12.74 -14.88 8.02
CA PHE A 12 -11.53 -14.27 7.48
C PHE A 12 -11.39 -12.81 7.90
N TYR A 13 -10.18 -12.43 8.33
CA TYR A 13 -9.86 -11.06 8.74
C TYR A 13 -8.63 -10.56 8.00
N ASN A 14 -8.71 -9.31 7.52
CA ASN A 14 -7.58 -8.57 7.00
C ASN A 14 -6.95 -7.76 8.14
N LEU A 15 -5.69 -8.02 8.47
CA LEU A 15 -4.96 -7.36 9.55
C LEU A 15 -4.45 -5.96 9.16
N VAL A 16 -4.36 -5.67 7.87
CA VAL A 16 -3.80 -4.42 7.34
C VAL A 16 -4.87 -3.46 6.79
N TYR A 17 -6.15 -3.73 7.03
CA TYR A 17 -7.22 -2.82 6.65
C TYR A 17 -7.05 -1.46 7.34
N ALA A 18 -7.08 -0.37 6.56
CA ALA A 18 -6.84 1.00 7.02
C ALA A 18 -5.48 1.23 7.72
N LYS A 19 -4.51 0.33 7.49
CA LYS A 19 -3.18 0.34 8.12
C LYS A 19 -2.04 0.26 7.11
N PRO A 20 -1.89 1.24 6.19
CA PRO A 20 -0.75 1.26 5.30
C PRO A 20 0.54 1.48 6.09
N SER A 21 1.57 0.72 5.74
CA SER A 21 2.93 0.84 6.29
C SER A 21 3.81 1.76 5.45
N ALA A 22 3.36 2.13 4.26
CA ALA A 22 3.96 3.15 3.42
C ALA A 22 2.87 4.07 2.85
N ARG A 23 3.15 5.38 2.87
CA ARG A 23 2.30 6.43 2.28
C ARG A 23 3.19 7.52 1.70
N HIS A 24 3.29 7.57 0.38
CA HIS A 24 4.15 8.53 -0.32
C HIS A 24 3.37 9.33 -1.36
N ILE A 25 3.87 10.52 -1.69
CA ILE A 25 3.45 11.26 -2.88
C ILE A 25 4.64 11.21 -3.83
N ASP A 26 4.47 10.49 -4.93
CA ASP A 26 5.50 10.25 -5.95
C ASP A 26 5.04 10.83 -7.31
N PRO A 27 5.94 11.05 -8.28
CA PRO A 27 5.53 11.30 -9.66
C PRO A 27 4.90 10.03 -10.27
N VAL A 28 3.87 10.18 -11.12
CA VAL A 28 3.20 9.04 -11.78
C VAL A 28 4.19 8.18 -12.58
N GLU A 29 5.25 8.77 -13.11
CA GLU A 29 6.30 8.10 -13.88
C GLU A 29 7.14 7.11 -13.07
N LYS A 30 7.08 7.14 -11.74
CA LYS A 30 7.73 6.14 -10.88
C LYS A 30 6.99 4.80 -10.91
N GLU A 31 5.68 4.83 -11.16
CA GLU A 31 4.85 3.65 -11.34
C GLU A 31 4.91 3.15 -12.80
N PRO A 32 4.52 1.90 -13.10
CA PRO A 32 4.47 1.37 -14.48
C PRO A 32 3.31 1.98 -15.31
N GLN A 33 3.00 3.27 -15.13
CA GLN A 33 1.87 4.00 -15.70
C GLN A 33 2.30 5.34 -16.33
N PHE A 34 3.48 5.36 -16.95
CA PHE A 34 4.16 6.57 -17.44
C PHE A 34 3.30 7.51 -18.30
N HIS A 35 2.39 6.96 -19.11
CA HIS A 35 1.54 7.74 -20.02
C HIS A 35 0.13 8.03 -19.50
N LEU A 36 -0.20 7.63 -18.27
CA LEU A 36 -1.57 7.80 -17.74
C LEU A 36 -1.89 9.28 -17.49
N LEU A 37 -1.02 9.97 -16.75
CA LEU A 37 -1.13 11.40 -16.43
C LEU A 37 0.28 12.02 -16.27
N PRO A 38 1.00 12.27 -17.38
CA PRO A 38 2.37 12.77 -17.33
C PRO A 38 2.51 14.08 -16.55
N GLY A 39 3.57 14.18 -15.73
CA GLY A 39 3.90 15.32 -14.88
C GLY A 39 3.03 15.46 -13.63
N SER A 40 2.06 14.58 -13.41
CA SER A 40 1.22 14.61 -12.22
C SER A 40 1.82 13.81 -11.06
N SER A 41 1.35 14.09 -9.85
CA SER A 41 1.71 13.34 -8.64
C SER A 41 0.65 12.31 -8.27
N ILE A 42 1.07 11.21 -7.66
CA ILE A 42 0.25 10.09 -7.23
C ILE A 42 0.41 9.85 -5.74
N LEU A 43 -0.70 9.58 -5.06
CA LEU A 43 -0.69 9.12 -3.67
C LEU A 43 -0.52 7.60 -3.64
N CYS A 44 0.63 7.13 -3.20
CA CYS A 44 1.00 5.72 -3.16
C CYS A 44 0.86 5.15 -1.75
N PHE A 45 0.20 4.01 -1.63
CA PHE A 45 0.07 3.23 -0.40
C PHE A 45 0.68 1.85 -0.55
N GLY A 46 1.23 1.30 0.53
CA GLY A 46 1.57 -0.12 0.64
C GLY A 46 1.44 -0.60 2.07
N THR A 47 1.29 -1.90 2.30
CA THR A 47 1.11 -2.49 3.64
C THR A 47 2.21 -3.45 4.02
N ALA A 48 2.23 -3.86 5.29
CA ALA A 48 2.96 -5.04 5.69
C ALA A 48 2.48 -6.30 4.94
N GLY A 49 3.44 -7.15 4.59
CA GLY A 49 3.18 -8.48 4.03
C GLY A 49 2.95 -8.50 2.51
N CYS A 50 3.34 -9.61 1.89
CA CYS A 50 3.18 -9.90 0.46
C CYS A 50 3.20 -11.42 0.25
N ASN A 51 2.40 -11.92 -0.69
CA ASN A 51 2.38 -13.33 -1.07
C ASN A 51 3.63 -13.74 -1.87
N PHE A 52 4.31 -12.80 -2.54
CA PHE A 52 5.50 -13.04 -3.35
C PHE A 52 6.81 -13.00 -2.54
N ARG A 53 7.80 -13.74 -3.04
CA ARG A 53 9.16 -13.86 -2.50
C ARG A 53 10.20 -13.49 -3.55
N CYS A 54 10.02 -12.33 -4.16
CA CYS A 54 10.92 -11.83 -5.19
C CYS A 54 12.34 -11.70 -4.62
N ARG A 55 13.33 -12.34 -5.27
CA ARG A 55 14.73 -12.31 -4.84
C ARG A 55 15.34 -10.91 -4.80
N PHE A 56 14.78 -9.99 -5.58
CA PHE A 56 15.25 -8.62 -5.75
C PHE A 56 14.17 -7.60 -5.36
N CYS A 57 13.32 -7.92 -4.39
CA CYS A 57 12.28 -6.99 -3.93
C CYS A 57 12.92 -5.75 -3.29
N GLN A 58 12.72 -4.57 -3.87
CA GLN A 58 13.18 -3.31 -3.27
C GLN A 58 12.36 -2.94 -2.01
N ASN A 59 11.11 -3.38 -1.96
CA ASN A 59 10.18 -3.14 -0.85
C ASN A 59 10.20 -4.28 0.20
N TRP A 60 11.27 -5.09 0.24
CA TRP A 60 11.34 -6.26 1.12
C TRP A 60 11.11 -5.93 2.61
N HIS A 61 11.52 -4.73 3.02
CA HIS A 61 11.41 -4.22 4.39
C HIS A 61 9.96 -4.07 4.88
N LEU A 62 8.99 -3.88 3.97
CA LEU A 62 7.56 -3.92 4.29
C LEU A 62 6.90 -5.22 3.83
N SER A 63 7.29 -5.71 2.64
CA SER A 63 6.61 -6.85 2.00
C SER A 63 6.91 -8.20 2.67
N GLN A 64 8.01 -8.30 3.43
CA GLN A 64 8.45 -9.55 4.06
C GLN A 64 8.32 -9.54 5.60
N ARG A 65 7.59 -8.56 6.14
CA ARG A 65 7.34 -8.40 7.58
C ARG A 65 5.84 -8.46 7.88
N ALA A 66 5.51 -8.89 9.09
CA ALA A 66 4.16 -8.79 9.63
C ALA A 66 3.87 -7.36 10.11
N ILE A 67 2.59 -7.02 10.26
CA ILE A 67 2.18 -5.68 10.66
C ILE A 67 2.63 -5.35 12.09
N GLU A 68 2.81 -6.36 12.94
CA GLU A 68 3.29 -6.23 14.32
C GLU A 68 4.79 -5.91 14.39
N GLU A 69 5.53 -6.08 13.29
CA GLU A 69 6.97 -5.87 13.23
C GLU A 69 7.33 -4.45 12.78
N MET A 70 6.37 -3.62 12.39
CA MET A 70 6.63 -2.33 11.78
C MET A 70 5.54 -1.28 12.06
N ASP A 71 5.89 -0.02 11.87
CA ASP A 71 4.95 1.08 11.99
C ASP A 71 3.95 1.12 10.83
N TYR A 72 2.79 1.70 11.11
CA TYR A 72 1.74 1.94 10.13
C TYR A 72 1.02 3.26 10.43
N TYR A 73 0.44 3.83 9.39
CA TYR A 73 -0.53 4.92 9.52
C TYR A 73 -1.91 4.34 9.77
N GLU A 74 -2.74 5.07 10.52
CA GLU A 74 -4.18 4.81 10.55
C GLU A 74 -4.85 5.77 9.58
N ILE A 75 -5.39 5.24 8.49
CA ILE A 75 -6.10 6.02 7.48
C ILE A 75 -7.18 5.17 6.84
N SER A 76 -8.43 5.58 7.02
CA SER A 76 -9.57 4.97 6.35
C SER A 76 -9.53 5.27 4.84
N PRO A 77 -10.21 4.46 4.01
CA PRO A 77 -10.37 4.74 2.59
C PRO A 77 -10.93 6.15 2.32
N GLN A 78 -11.88 6.61 3.14
CA GLN A 78 -12.48 7.93 3.04
C GLN A 78 -11.44 9.03 3.30
N GLU A 79 -10.68 8.93 4.39
CA GLU A 79 -9.62 9.89 4.70
C GLU A 79 -8.51 9.89 3.64
N ALA A 80 -8.20 8.75 3.03
CA ALA A 80 -7.25 8.65 1.93
C ALA A 80 -7.71 9.45 0.69
N VAL A 81 -8.99 9.34 0.34
CA VAL A 81 -9.60 10.10 -0.76
C VAL A 81 -9.62 11.59 -0.44
N GLU A 82 -10.07 11.97 0.76
CA GLU A 82 -10.09 13.36 1.20
C GLU A 82 -8.70 13.99 1.22
N TYR A 83 -7.69 13.22 1.66
CA TYR A 83 -6.30 13.65 1.63
C TYR A 83 -5.81 13.91 0.20
N ALA A 84 -6.10 13.01 -0.74
CA ALA A 84 -5.76 13.20 -2.15
C ALA A 84 -6.43 14.45 -2.74
N LEU A 85 -7.73 14.63 -2.50
CA LEU A 85 -8.49 15.81 -2.95
C LEU A 85 -7.91 17.11 -2.38
N ARG A 86 -7.65 17.17 -1.07
CA ARG A 86 -7.02 18.34 -0.42
C ARG A 86 -5.66 18.69 -1.00
N LYS A 87 -4.88 17.68 -1.39
CA LYS A 87 -3.55 17.83 -2.00
C LYS A 87 -3.61 18.01 -3.52
N ARG A 88 -4.80 18.01 -4.13
CA ARG A 88 -5.02 18.07 -5.59
C ARG A 88 -4.27 16.98 -6.34
N LEU A 89 -4.23 15.77 -5.77
CA LEU A 89 -3.62 14.59 -6.38
C LEU A 89 -4.67 13.89 -7.23
N PRO A 90 -4.48 13.78 -8.56
CA PRO A 90 -5.48 13.17 -9.45
C PRO A 90 -5.55 11.64 -9.34
N THR A 91 -4.56 11.01 -8.71
CA THR A 91 -4.40 9.55 -8.69
C THR A 91 -4.04 9.03 -7.31
N ILE A 92 -4.58 7.86 -6.97
CA ILE A 92 -4.20 7.04 -5.83
C ILE A 92 -3.78 5.67 -6.35
N SER A 93 -2.66 5.14 -5.85
CA SER A 93 -2.18 3.79 -6.15
C SER A 93 -1.98 2.98 -4.87
N PHE A 94 -2.30 1.69 -4.95
CA PHE A 94 -1.85 0.70 -3.99
C PHE A 94 -0.70 -0.07 -4.65
N THR A 95 0.51 0.14 -4.13
CA THR A 95 1.77 -0.27 -4.73
C THR A 95 2.71 -0.78 -3.64
N TYR A 96 3.91 -1.20 -4.00
CA TYR A 96 4.96 -1.77 -3.14
C TYR A 96 4.82 -3.23 -2.72
N ASN A 97 3.62 -3.73 -2.50
CA ASN A 97 3.33 -5.15 -2.26
C ASN A 97 2.19 -5.65 -3.16
N GLU A 98 2.08 -6.97 -3.31
CA GLU A 98 0.90 -7.57 -3.96
C GLU A 98 -0.29 -7.43 -2.99
N PRO A 99 -1.31 -6.63 -3.34
CA PRO A 99 -2.42 -6.35 -2.43
C PRO A 99 -3.39 -7.54 -2.27
N THR A 100 -3.32 -8.57 -3.14
CA THR A 100 -4.27 -9.69 -3.18
C THR A 100 -3.91 -10.91 -2.33
#